data_AF-A0A484LV23-F1
#
_entry.id   AF-A0A484LV23-F1
#
_cell.length_a   1.000
_cell.length_b   1.000
_cell.length_c   1.000
_cell.angle_alpha   90.00
_cell.angle_beta   90.00
_cell.angle_gamma   90.00
#
_symmetry.space_group_name_H-M   'P 1'
#
loop_
_entity.id
_entity.type
_entity.pdbx_description
1 polymer ?
#
loop_
_entity_poly.entity_id
_entity_poly.type
_entity_poly.pdbx_seq_one_letter_code
_entity_poly.pdbx_strand_id
1 'polypeptide(L)'
;MFSQFGATADSLSKASTLAFRIGTDAHLYDDPDDVNIATLLDSKFDSEKCEALKRLLALIAQGFEVSNFFPQVVKNVASKSLEVKKLAYLYLLHYAEKRPNEALLSINCFQKDLGDPNPLVRAWALRTMAGIRLHVIAAIVLVAIRKCARDPSVYVRKCAANALPKLHDLRLEGNNDAIEEIVGILLNDNSPAVVGAAAAAFASVCPNNLFLIGRNFRKLCETLPDVEEWGQIVLIGIILRYVIARHGLVKESMMMSFCSSKDYNSENGRPDSSFTLKDSTDGSVNSMVCESEMANVVMRSYFEGPDKYLSRSSLEKASSDWDPTCFTSAIENEDVKILMKCTSPLLWSRNSAVVLAAAGVHWIMAPKGELRRIVKPLLFLLRSSNASRYVVLRNIQVFAKVLPSLFASHFEDFFISSTDSYQIKSLKLEILSLIATESSISSIFQEFQVFSFSL
;
A
#
# COMPACT_ATOMS: atom_id res chain seq x y z
N MET A 1 -19.65 -43.57 -58.90
CA MET A 1 -19.74 -42.09 -58.85
C MET A 1 -19.64 -41.67 -57.39
N PHE A 2 -18.42 -41.68 -56.84
CA PHE A 2 -18.12 -41.27 -55.47
C PHE A 2 -16.81 -40.50 -55.53
N SER A 3 -16.86 -39.18 -55.34
CA SER A 3 -15.68 -38.32 -55.26
C SER A 3 -15.57 -37.73 -53.86
N GLN A 4 -14.52 -38.18 -53.19
CA GLN A 4 -13.74 -37.61 -52.08
C GLN A 4 -14.14 -36.21 -51.58
N PHE A 5 -14.67 -36.15 -50.35
CA PHE A 5 -14.48 -35.01 -49.45
C PHE A 5 -13.33 -35.38 -48.49
N GLY A 6 -12.11 -35.05 -48.88
CA GLY A 6 -10.93 -35.10 -48.01
C GLY A 6 -10.65 -33.71 -47.46
N ALA A 7 -11.36 -33.29 -46.41
CA ALA A 7 -10.94 -32.14 -45.61
C ALA A 7 -9.79 -32.61 -44.71
N THR A 8 -8.55 -32.22 -45.03
CA THR A 8 -7.40 -32.46 -44.15
C THR A 8 -7.59 -31.69 -42.84
N ALA A 9 -7.15 -32.24 -41.72
CA ALA A 9 -7.24 -31.59 -40.40
C ALA A 9 -6.64 -30.16 -40.41
N ASP A 10 -5.66 -29.91 -41.27
CA ASP A 10 -5.05 -28.58 -41.48
C ASP A 10 -5.99 -27.55 -42.12
N SER A 11 -6.96 -27.98 -42.92
CA SER A 11 -7.96 -27.08 -43.52
C SER A 11 -9.03 -26.67 -42.50
N LEU A 12 -9.37 -27.58 -41.59
CA LEU A 12 -10.28 -27.32 -40.47
C LEU A 12 -9.61 -26.52 -39.35
N SER A 13 -8.32 -26.73 -39.08
CA SER A 13 -7.55 -25.90 -38.16
C SER A 13 -7.45 -24.47 -38.68
N LYS A 14 -7.04 -24.27 -39.95
CA LYS A 14 -6.98 -22.94 -40.58
C LYS A 14 -8.34 -22.23 -40.64
N ALA A 15 -9.42 -22.97 -40.87
CA ALA A 15 -10.79 -22.42 -40.83
C ALA A 15 -11.24 -22.06 -39.40
N SER A 16 -10.86 -22.87 -38.40
CA SER A 16 -11.10 -22.59 -36.97
C SER A 16 -10.34 -21.34 -36.51
N THR A 17 -9.07 -21.19 -36.92
CA THR A 17 -8.25 -20.01 -36.63
C THR A 17 -8.85 -18.75 -37.26
N LEU A 18 -9.44 -18.84 -38.46
CA LEU A 18 -10.13 -17.73 -39.12
C LEU A 18 -11.45 -17.36 -38.43
N ALA A 19 -12.19 -18.32 -37.88
CA ALA A 19 -13.47 -18.10 -37.20
C ALA A 19 -13.31 -17.48 -35.79
N PHE A 20 -12.18 -17.71 -35.12
CA PHE A 20 -11.85 -17.12 -33.81
C PHE A 20 -11.12 -15.76 -33.88
N ARG A 21 -10.94 -15.18 -35.08
CA ARG A 21 -10.26 -13.88 -35.28
C ARG A 21 -10.96 -12.66 -34.66
N ILE A 22 -12.12 -12.84 -34.05
CA ILE A 22 -12.80 -11.79 -33.29
C ILE A 22 -12.40 -11.92 -31.82
N GLY A 23 -11.26 -11.31 -31.48
CA GLY A 23 -11.03 -10.84 -30.11
C GLY A 23 -10.03 -11.61 -29.23
N THR A 24 -9.31 -12.61 -29.72
CA THR A 24 -8.23 -13.24 -28.91
C THR A 24 -6.89 -13.23 -29.63
N ASP A 25 -5.93 -12.50 -29.06
CA ASP A 25 -4.50 -12.50 -29.44
C ASP A 25 -3.82 -13.86 -29.09
N ALA A 26 -4.60 -14.92 -28.82
CA ALA A 26 -4.13 -16.25 -28.41
C ALA A 26 -3.30 -16.93 -29.51
N HIS A 27 -3.63 -16.71 -30.78
CA HIS A 27 -2.89 -17.27 -31.93
C HIS A 27 -1.42 -16.83 -32.00
N LEU A 28 -1.04 -15.77 -31.28
CA LEU A 28 0.35 -15.30 -31.21
C LEU A 28 1.26 -16.24 -30.41
N TYR A 29 0.68 -17.17 -29.64
CA TYR A 29 1.40 -18.13 -28.82
C TYR A 29 1.52 -19.52 -29.46
N ASP A 30 0.75 -19.78 -30.52
CA ASP A 30 0.60 -21.12 -31.08
C ASP A 30 1.76 -21.48 -32.04
N ASP A 31 2.26 -20.54 -32.86
CA ASP A 31 3.38 -20.77 -33.79
C ASP A 31 4.37 -19.57 -33.87
N PRO A 32 5.53 -19.64 -33.20
CA PRO A 32 6.51 -18.54 -33.14
C PRO A 32 7.32 -18.34 -34.43
N ASP A 33 7.46 -19.38 -35.26
CA ASP A 33 8.35 -19.39 -36.44
C ASP A 33 7.65 -19.03 -37.76
N ASP A 34 6.32 -18.90 -37.75
CA ASP A 34 5.52 -18.81 -38.97
C ASP A 34 5.67 -17.48 -39.72
N VAL A 35 6.21 -16.44 -39.08
CA VAL A 35 6.26 -15.10 -39.67
C VAL A 35 7.59 -14.39 -39.50
N ASN A 36 8.09 -13.82 -40.60
CA ASN A 36 9.32 -13.03 -40.60
C ASN A 36 9.12 -11.67 -39.91
N ILE A 37 9.34 -11.65 -38.60
CA ILE A 37 9.17 -10.49 -37.71
C ILE A 37 9.97 -9.28 -38.22
N ALA A 38 11.19 -9.49 -38.73
CA ALA A 38 12.03 -8.40 -39.23
C ALA A 38 11.36 -7.63 -40.36
N THR A 39 10.78 -8.34 -41.32
CA THR A 39 10.12 -7.70 -42.47
C THR A 39 8.87 -6.92 -42.07
N LEU A 40 8.12 -7.42 -41.10
CA LEU A 40 6.91 -6.74 -40.62
C LEU A 40 7.23 -5.47 -39.83
N LEU A 41 8.31 -5.47 -39.03
CA LEU A 41 8.76 -4.28 -38.29
C LEU A 41 9.20 -3.14 -39.22
N ASP A 42 9.74 -3.48 -40.38
CA ASP A 42 10.18 -2.52 -41.40
C ASP A 42 9.09 -2.14 -42.41
N SER A 43 7.89 -2.71 -42.29
CA SER A 43 6.75 -2.39 -43.14
C SER A 43 6.36 -0.91 -43.10
N LYS A 44 5.61 -0.46 -44.11
CA LYS A 44 4.99 0.87 -44.12
C LYS A 44 3.65 0.90 -43.37
N PHE A 45 3.01 -0.27 -43.20
CA PHE A 45 1.69 -0.37 -42.59
C PHE A 45 1.79 -0.52 -41.07
N ASP A 46 1.09 0.33 -40.32
CA ASP A 46 1.10 0.28 -38.86
C ASP A 46 0.48 -1.01 -38.31
N SER A 47 -0.46 -1.64 -39.03
CA SER A 47 -1.06 -2.92 -38.66
C SER A 47 -0.04 -4.06 -38.61
N GLU A 48 0.83 -4.14 -39.62
CA GLU A 48 1.89 -5.16 -39.71
C GLU A 48 2.93 -4.97 -38.61
N LYS A 49 3.29 -3.70 -38.32
CA LYS A 49 4.16 -3.36 -37.20
C LYS A 49 3.55 -3.74 -35.85
N CYS A 50 2.26 -3.46 -35.65
CA CYS A 50 1.54 -3.86 -34.45
C CYS A 50 1.60 -5.38 -34.26
N GLU A 51 1.31 -6.14 -35.31
CA GLU A 51 1.35 -7.61 -35.29
C GLU A 51 2.75 -8.13 -34.94
N ALA A 52 3.79 -7.57 -35.56
CA ALA A 52 5.18 -7.93 -35.27
C ALA A 52 5.58 -7.63 -33.82
N LEU A 53 5.22 -6.46 -33.31
CA LEU A 53 5.52 -6.07 -31.93
C LEU A 53 4.75 -6.91 -30.91
N LYS A 54 3.49 -7.28 -31.21
CA LYS A 54 2.72 -8.19 -30.36
C LYS A 54 3.37 -9.58 -30.31
N ARG A 55 3.81 -10.12 -31.46
CA ARG A 55 4.58 -11.39 -31.52
C ARG A 55 5.87 -11.30 -30.71
N LEU A 56 6.63 -10.21 -30.83
CA LEU A 56 7.83 -10.01 -30.02
C LEU A 56 7.53 -10.04 -28.51
N LEU A 57 6.46 -9.37 -28.06
CA LEU A 57 6.09 -9.40 -26.65
C LEU A 57 5.62 -10.80 -26.20
N ALA A 58 4.96 -11.58 -27.07
CA ALA A 58 4.60 -12.97 -26.80
C ALA A 58 5.85 -13.85 -26.62
N LEU A 59 6.85 -13.70 -27.50
CA LEU A 59 8.14 -14.40 -27.38
C LEU A 59 8.87 -14.04 -26.08
N ILE A 60 8.87 -12.76 -25.67
CA ILE A 60 9.42 -12.33 -24.37
C ILE A 60 8.66 -12.99 -23.22
N ALA A 61 7.32 -13.08 -23.29
CA ALA A 61 6.51 -13.72 -22.27
C ALA A 61 6.77 -15.24 -22.15
N GLN A 62 7.11 -15.89 -23.26
CA GLN A 62 7.56 -17.28 -23.30
C GLN A 62 9.02 -17.47 -22.83
N GLY A 63 9.77 -16.38 -22.65
CA GLY A 63 11.16 -16.40 -22.18
C GLY A 63 12.22 -16.45 -23.28
N PHE A 64 11.85 -16.29 -24.55
CA PHE A 64 12.79 -16.27 -25.66
C PHE A 64 13.59 -14.95 -25.74
N GLU A 65 14.83 -15.05 -26.20
CA GLU A 65 15.73 -13.92 -26.39
C GLU A 65 15.48 -13.27 -27.77
N VAL A 66 14.91 -12.07 -27.77
CA VAL A 66 14.57 -11.32 -29.00
C VAL A 66 15.22 -9.94 -29.03
N SER A 67 16.35 -9.73 -28.33
CA SER A 67 17.07 -8.44 -28.34
C SER A 67 17.66 -8.08 -29.70
N ASN A 68 17.82 -9.04 -30.61
CA ASN A 68 18.33 -8.80 -31.95
C ASN A 68 17.45 -7.84 -32.77
N PHE A 69 16.16 -7.75 -32.45
CA PHE A 69 15.22 -6.84 -33.11
C PHE A 69 15.25 -5.41 -32.54
N PHE A 70 16.08 -5.13 -31.54
CA PHE A 70 16.10 -3.84 -30.84
C PHE A 70 16.26 -2.63 -31.77
N PRO A 71 17.18 -2.61 -32.76
CA PRO A 71 17.31 -1.46 -33.67
C PRO A 71 16.04 -1.19 -34.49
N GLN A 72 15.35 -2.25 -34.93
CA GLN A 72 14.09 -2.14 -35.68
C GLN A 72 12.95 -1.64 -34.79
N VAL A 73 12.93 -2.04 -33.51
CA VAL A 73 11.94 -1.52 -32.55
C VAL A 73 12.20 -0.04 -32.25
N VAL A 74 13.46 0.38 -32.06
CA VAL A 74 13.85 1.79 -31.84
C VAL A 74 13.35 2.69 -32.96
N LYS A 75 13.48 2.25 -34.22
CA LYS A 75 12.96 2.98 -35.39
C LYS A 75 11.45 3.22 -35.31
N ASN A 76 10.70 2.30 -34.70
CA ASN A 76 9.24 2.37 -34.59
C ASN A 76 8.73 3.18 -33.38
N VAL A 77 9.61 3.59 -32.44
CA VAL A 77 9.30 4.51 -31.33
C VAL A 77 8.75 5.84 -31.84
N ALA A 78 9.28 6.32 -32.96
CA ALA A 78 8.87 7.56 -33.60
C ALA A 78 7.55 7.45 -34.41
N SER A 79 6.87 6.28 -34.38
CA SER A 79 5.59 6.11 -35.09
C SER A 79 4.51 7.03 -34.52
N LYS A 80 3.58 7.43 -35.40
CA LYS A 80 2.39 8.22 -35.02
C LYS A 80 1.27 7.34 -34.46
N SER A 81 1.28 6.03 -34.75
CA SER A 81 0.30 5.09 -34.22
C SER A 81 0.50 4.88 -32.72
N LEU A 82 -0.58 5.10 -31.94
CA LEU A 82 -0.57 4.93 -30.49
C LEU A 82 -0.28 3.49 -30.08
N GLU A 83 -0.77 2.52 -30.85
CA GLU A 83 -0.60 1.10 -30.58
C GLU A 83 0.86 0.66 -30.79
N VAL A 84 1.43 0.99 -31.95
CA VAL A 84 2.85 0.71 -32.27
C VAL A 84 3.75 1.31 -31.21
N LYS A 85 3.50 2.58 -30.85
CA LYS A 85 4.26 3.29 -29.82
C LYS A 85 4.18 2.61 -28.47
N LYS A 86 2.97 2.27 -28.01
CA LYS A 86 2.76 1.58 -26.72
C LYS A 86 3.48 0.24 -26.67
N LEU A 87 3.42 -0.56 -27.73
CA LEU A 87 4.08 -1.87 -27.80
C LEU A 87 5.62 -1.73 -27.86
N ALA A 88 6.13 -0.79 -28.65
CA ALA A 88 7.56 -0.48 -28.69
C ALA A 88 8.09 -0.05 -27.31
N TYR A 89 7.31 0.74 -26.55
CA TYR A 89 7.70 1.21 -25.22
C TYR A 89 7.82 0.05 -24.22
N LEU A 90 6.90 -0.92 -24.29
CA LEU A 90 6.94 -2.13 -23.47
C LEU A 90 8.18 -2.97 -23.77
N TYR A 91 8.50 -3.16 -25.07
CA TYR A 91 9.70 -3.87 -25.48
C TYR A 91 10.98 -3.19 -24.97
N LEU A 92 11.07 -1.86 -25.13
CA LEU A 92 12.23 -1.10 -24.66
C LEU A 92 12.39 -1.18 -23.14
N LEU A 93 11.31 -1.12 -22.37
CA LEU A 93 11.37 -1.25 -20.91
C LEU A 93 11.98 -2.59 -20.47
N HIS A 94 11.77 -3.66 -21.23
CA HIS A 94 12.33 -4.97 -20.94
C HIS A 94 13.83 -5.08 -21.29
N TYR A 95 14.25 -4.55 -22.44
CA TYR A 95 15.61 -4.72 -22.96
C TYR A 95 16.58 -3.56 -22.70
N ALA A 96 16.11 -2.41 -22.23
CA ALA A 96 16.96 -1.22 -22.09
C ALA A 96 18.14 -1.41 -21.12
N GLU A 97 17.98 -2.22 -20.07
CA GLU A 97 19.09 -2.55 -19.15
C GLU A 97 20.14 -3.45 -19.83
N LYS A 98 19.73 -4.33 -20.76
CA LYS A 98 20.63 -5.23 -21.50
C LYS A 98 21.37 -4.52 -22.64
N ARG A 99 20.71 -3.55 -23.29
CA ARG A 99 21.23 -2.79 -24.45
C ARG A 99 21.11 -1.27 -24.22
N PRO A 100 21.95 -0.71 -23.33
CA PRO A 100 21.82 0.69 -22.92
C PRO A 100 22.14 1.67 -24.05
N ASN A 101 23.15 1.38 -24.87
CA ASN A 101 23.60 2.27 -25.94
C ASN A 101 22.51 2.47 -27.00
N GLU A 102 21.82 1.40 -27.38
CA GLU A 102 20.71 1.46 -28.32
C GLU A 102 19.47 2.11 -27.69
N ALA A 103 19.22 1.89 -26.39
CA ALA A 103 18.13 2.55 -25.67
C ALA A 103 18.28 4.08 -25.65
N LEU A 104 19.51 4.59 -25.57
CA LEU A 104 19.80 6.03 -25.60
C LEU A 104 19.32 6.70 -26.89
N LEU A 105 19.28 5.97 -28.01
CA LEU A 105 18.78 6.49 -29.29
C LEU A 105 17.28 6.87 -29.23
N SER A 106 16.51 6.23 -28.34
CA SER A 106 15.08 6.48 -28.17
C SER A 106 14.77 7.68 -27.26
N ILE A 107 15.75 8.19 -26.51
CA ILE A 107 15.56 9.26 -25.52
C ILE A 107 15.08 10.56 -26.17
N ASN A 108 15.64 10.92 -27.32
CA ASN A 108 15.22 12.10 -28.07
C ASN A 108 13.75 12.00 -28.52
N CYS A 109 13.29 10.80 -28.88
CA CYS A 109 11.90 10.56 -29.23
C CYS A 109 10.98 10.71 -28.00
N PHE A 110 11.37 10.15 -26.85
CA PHE A 110 10.60 10.33 -25.62
C PHE A 110 10.52 11.80 -25.20
N GLN A 111 11.62 12.55 -25.28
CA GLN A 111 11.62 13.99 -24.97
C GLN A 111 10.65 14.78 -25.85
N LYS A 112 10.57 14.44 -27.14
CA LYS A 112 9.57 15.02 -28.05
C LYS A 112 8.15 14.66 -27.64
N ASP A 113 7.93 13.39 -27.28
CA ASP A 113 6.62 12.87 -26.88
C ASP A 113 6.09 13.46 -25.56
N LEU A 114 6.96 13.96 -24.67
CA LEU A 114 6.53 14.72 -23.49
C LEU A 114 5.80 16.03 -23.83
N GLY A 115 5.90 16.49 -25.08
CA GLY A 115 5.17 17.65 -25.62
C GLY A 115 3.96 17.29 -26.49
N ASP A 116 3.59 16.02 -26.60
CA ASP A 116 2.50 15.57 -27.48
C ASP A 116 1.12 16.09 -27.00
N PRO A 117 0.18 16.45 -27.90
CA PRO A 117 -1.17 16.85 -27.51
C PRO A 117 -1.93 15.77 -26.74
N ASN A 118 -1.64 14.49 -26.99
CA ASN A 118 -2.29 13.39 -26.31
C ASN A 118 -1.67 13.14 -24.93
N PRO A 119 -2.43 13.27 -23.82
CA PRO A 119 -1.91 13.03 -22.47
C PRO A 119 -1.43 11.58 -22.26
N LEU A 120 -1.97 10.60 -23.00
CA LEU A 120 -1.52 9.21 -22.90
C LEU A 120 -0.09 9.05 -23.41
N VAL A 121 0.25 9.70 -24.54
CA VAL A 121 1.60 9.67 -25.11
C VAL A 121 2.59 10.32 -24.16
N ARG A 122 2.25 11.49 -23.61
CA ARG A 122 3.08 12.19 -22.61
C ARG A 122 3.34 11.33 -21.37
N ALA A 123 2.32 10.68 -20.83
CA ALA A 123 2.45 9.81 -19.67
C ALA A 123 3.23 8.52 -19.97
N TRP A 124 3.00 7.87 -21.13
CA TRP A 124 3.76 6.68 -21.51
C TRP A 124 5.24 7.01 -21.73
N ALA A 125 5.56 8.13 -22.37
CA ALA A 125 6.93 8.59 -22.54
C ALA A 125 7.62 8.80 -21.20
N LEU A 126 6.97 9.52 -20.26
CA LEU A 126 7.51 9.71 -18.91
C LEU A 126 7.73 8.39 -18.17
N ARG A 127 6.75 7.48 -18.23
CA ARG A 127 6.83 6.17 -17.59
C ARG A 127 7.96 5.32 -18.15
N THR A 128 8.18 5.35 -19.46
CA THR A 128 9.26 4.63 -20.12
C THR A 128 10.60 5.25 -19.77
N MET A 129 10.74 6.58 -19.84
CA MET A 129 11.97 7.28 -19.45
C MET A 129 12.38 7.01 -18.00
N ALA A 130 11.44 7.08 -17.05
CA ALA A 130 11.70 6.76 -15.65
C ALA A 130 11.84 5.25 -15.38
N GLY A 131 11.34 4.40 -16.30
CA GLY A 131 11.47 2.94 -16.21
C GLY A 131 12.78 2.42 -16.78
N ILE A 132 13.39 3.12 -17.73
CA ILE A 132 14.72 2.86 -18.26
C ILE A 132 15.71 3.27 -17.16
N ARG A 133 16.18 2.30 -16.37
CA ARG A 133 17.03 2.50 -15.19
C ARG A 133 18.49 2.86 -15.55
N LEU A 134 18.69 3.87 -16.38
CA LEU A 134 20.02 4.32 -16.82
C LEU A 134 20.41 5.60 -16.07
N HIS A 135 21.54 5.58 -15.35
CA HIS A 135 22.03 6.76 -14.62
C HIS A 135 22.30 7.97 -15.52
N VAL A 136 22.76 7.75 -16.76
CA VAL A 136 23.13 8.82 -17.72
C VAL A 136 21.96 9.73 -18.07
N ILE A 137 20.72 9.21 -18.08
CA ILE A 137 19.53 10.00 -18.45
C ILE A 137 18.83 10.62 -17.24
N ALA A 138 19.30 10.34 -16.03
CA ALA A 138 18.48 10.57 -14.84
C ALA A 138 18.24 12.07 -14.56
N ALA A 139 19.20 12.94 -14.91
CA ALA A 139 19.00 14.40 -14.89
C ALA A 139 17.92 14.86 -15.90
N ILE A 140 17.88 14.25 -17.09
CA ILE A 140 16.87 14.52 -18.12
C ILE A 140 15.50 14.07 -17.62
N VAL A 141 15.43 12.89 -16.98
CA VAL A 141 14.21 12.36 -16.36
C VAL A 141 13.70 13.29 -15.26
N LEU A 142 14.58 13.84 -14.41
CA LEU A 142 14.18 14.80 -13.39
C LEU A 142 13.49 16.04 -13.98
N VAL A 143 14.07 16.61 -15.04
CA VAL A 143 13.47 17.76 -15.75
C VAL A 143 12.13 17.38 -16.37
N ALA A 144 12.03 16.18 -16.96
CA ALA A 144 10.78 15.66 -17.52
C ALA A 144 9.70 15.49 -16.45
N ILE A 145 10.02 14.91 -15.30
CA ILE A 145 9.08 14.74 -14.18
C ILE A 145 8.63 16.11 -13.67
N ARG A 146 9.54 17.07 -13.48
CA ARG A 146 9.21 18.43 -13.04
C ARG A 146 8.22 19.11 -13.99
N LYS A 147 8.40 18.96 -15.30
CA LYS A 147 7.47 19.45 -16.32
C LYS A 147 6.10 18.75 -16.20
N CYS A 148 6.09 17.42 -16.12
CA CYS A 148 4.87 16.62 -16.05
C CYS A 148 4.10 16.76 -14.72
N ALA A 149 4.77 17.16 -13.63
CA ALA A 149 4.12 17.44 -12.35
C ALA A 149 3.19 18.66 -12.42
N ARG A 150 3.42 19.58 -13.37
CA ARG A 150 2.59 20.77 -13.62
C ARG A 150 1.71 20.63 -14.86
N ASP A 151 1.50 19.39 -15.33
CA ASP A 151 0.72 19.11 -16.53
C ASP A 151 -0.78 19.41 -16.33
N PRO A 152 -1.52 19.91 -17.34
CA PRO A 152 -2.97 20.08 -17.22
C PRO A 152 -3.73 18.77 -16.94
N SER A 153 -3.23 17.64 -17.45
CA SER A 153 -3.89 16.34 -17.31
C SER A 153 -3.56 15.67 -15.98
N VAL A 154 -4.61 15.29 -15.23
CA VAL A 154 -4.52 14.51 -13.99
C VAL A 154 -3.73 13.21 -14.19
N TYR A 155 -3.93 12.53 -15.33
CA TYR A 155 -3.26 11.27 -15.63
C TYR A 155 -1.74 11.42 -15.72
N VAL A 156 -1.27 12.51 -16.35
CA VAL A 156 0.16 12.80 -16.50
C VAL A 156 0.77 13.18 -15.15
N ARG A 157 0.08 13.98 -14.32
CA ARG A 157 0.55 14.32 -12.97
C ARG A 157 0.63 13.09 -12.05
N LYS A 158 -0.35 12.18 -12.13
CA LYS A 158 -0.30 10.88 -11.43
C LYS A 158 0.89 10.04 -11.91
N CYS A 159 1.17 10.04 -13.21
CA CYS A 159 2.34 9.35 -13.76
C CYS A 159 3.65 9.96 -13.28
N ALA A 160 3.73 11.29 -13.17
CA ALA A 160 4.87 12.00 -12.61
C ALA A 160 5.13 11.60 -11.15
N ALA A 161 4.09 11.52 -10.32
CA ALA A 161 4.21 11.02 -8.95
C ALA A 161 4.81 9.60 -8.89
N ASN A 162 4.28 8.67 -9.69
CA ASN A 162 4.77 7.29 -9.75
C ASN A 162 6.17 7.13 -10.37
N ALA A 163 6.69 8.15 -11.06
CA ALA A 163 8.02 8.15 -11.63
C ALA A 163 9.10 8.56 -10.61
N LEU A 164 8.74 9.30 -9.56
CA LEU A 164 9.68 9.79 -8.55
C LEU A 164 10.43 8.68 -7.80
N PRO A 165 9.78 7.60 -7.32
CA PRO A 165 10.50 6.52 -6.64
C PRO A 165 11.55 5.87 -7.55
N LYS A 166 11.19 5.65 -8.82
CA LYS A 166 12.09 5.05 -9.82
C LYS A 166 13.32 5.91 -10.10
N LEU A 167 13.15 7.24 -10.08
CA LEU A 167 14.27 8.15 -10.22
C LEU A 167 15.14 8.17 -8.96
N HIS A 168 14.52 8.14 -7.78
CA HIS A 168 15.24 8.09 -6.50
C HIS A 168 16.07 6.81 -6.34
N ASP A 169 15.58 5.67 -6.86
CA ASP A 169 16.32 4.41 -6.86
C ASP A 169 17.67 4.48 -7.60
N LEU A 170 17.83 5.44 -8.54
CA LEU A 170 19.10 5.70 -9.24
C LEU A 170 20.12 6.48 -8.38
N ARG A 171 19.80 6.83 -7.13
CA ARG A 171 20.71 7.39 -6.12
C ARG A 171 21.66 8.47 -6.64
N LEU A 172 21.12 9.47 -7.32
CA LEU A 172 21.92 10.61 -7.79
C LEU A 172 22.25 11.55 -6.64
N GLU A 173 23.53 11.77 -6.40
CA GLU A 173 24.00 12.76 -5.43
C GLU A 173 23.50 14.17 -5.83
N GLY A 174 22.90 14.90 -4.88
CA GLY A 174 22.49 16.30 -5.05
C GLY A 174 21.10 16.58 -5.63
N ASN A 175 20.31 15.56 -6.01
CA ASN A 175 18.96 15.76 -6.58
C ASN A 175 17.80 15.58 -5.59
N ASN A 176 18.08 15.26 -4.32
CA ASN A 176 17.05 14.96 -3.33
C ASN A 176 16.14 16.16 -3.07
N ASP A 177 16.70 17.36 -2.88
CA ASP A 177 15.94 18.58 -2.65
C ASP A 177 14.97 18.89 -3.80
N ALA A 178 15.43 18.67 -5.03
CA ALA A 178 14.62 18.86 -6.24
C ALA A 178 13.46 17.85 -6.32
N ILE A 179 13.68 16.61 -5.89
CA ILE A 179 12.62 15.59 -5.84
C ILE A 179 11.62 15.92 -4.73
N GLU A 180 12.09 16.30 -3.55
CA GLU A 180 11.24 16.70 -2.42
C GLU A 180 10.33 17.88 -2.76
N GLU A 181 10.86 18.88 -3.48
CA GLU A 181 10.06 19.99 -4.00
C GLU A 181 8.91 19.49 -4.90
N ILE A 182 9.19 18.55 -5.81
CA ILE A 182 8.18 18.00 -6.73
C ILE A 182 7.13 17.19 -5.95
N VAL A 183 7.54 16.39 -4.96
CA VAL A 183 6.61 15.68 -4.06
C VAL A 183 5.69 16.69 -3.36
N GLY A 184 6.24 17.79 -2.84
CA GLY A 184 5.47 18.85 -2.20
C GLY A 184 4.42 19.49 -3.12
N ILE A 185 4.77 19.72 -4.39
CA ILE A 185 3.83 20.22 -5.42
C ILE A 185 2.68 19.23 -5.63
N LEU A 186 2.99 17.94 -5.78
CA LEU A 186 2.01 16.89 -6.07
C LEU A 186 1.13 16.53 -4.86
N LEU A 187 1.65 16.64 -3.64
CA LEU A 187 0.85 16.49 -2.41
C LEU A 187 -0.18 17.62 -2.24
N ASN A 188 0.09 18.80 -2.82
CA ASN A 188 -0.86 19.91 -2.83
C ASN A 188 -1.79 19.90 -4.08
N ASP A 189 -1.84 18.80 -4.85
CA ASP A 189 -2.75 18.71 -6.00
C ASP A 189 -4.23 18.80 -5.58
N ASN A 190 -5.09 19.15 -6.52
CA ASN A 190 -6.53 19.19 -6.30
C ASN A 190 -7.20 17.83 -6.58
N SER A 191 -6.55 16.94 -7.33
CA SER A 191 -7.09 15.64 -7.67
C SER A 191 -6.68 14.57 -6.66
N PRO A 192 -7.62 13.84 -6.05
CA PRO A 192 -7.33 12.74 -5.12
C PRO A 192 -6.47 11.62 -5.74
N ALA A 193 -6.63 11.38 -7.05
CA ALA A 193 -5.86 10.37 -7.77
C ALA A 193 -4.35 10.70 -7.85
N VAL A 194 -4.00 11.99 -7.88
CA VAL A 194 -2.59 12.44 -7.85
C VAL A 194 -2.08 12.40 -6.42
N VAL A 195 -2.88 12.85 -5.44
CA VAL A 195 -2.53 12.83 -4.02
C VAL A 195 -2.20 11.42 -3.54
N GLY A 196 -2.97 10.40 -3.92
CA GLY A 196 -2.69 9.00 -3.58
C GLY A 196 -1.34 8.51 -4.12
N ALA A 197 -1.03 8.82 -5.38
CA ALA A 197 0.27 8.48 -5.98
C ALA A 197 1.42 9.30 -5.37
N ALA A 198 1.18 10.56 -5.04
CA ALA A 198 2.14 11.43 -4.37
C ALA A 198 2.45 10.96 -2.95
N ALA A 199 1.47 10.42 -2.23
CA ALA A 199 1.66 9.79 -0.92
C ALA A 199 2.58 8.56 -1.02
N ALA A 200 2.38 7.71 -2.03
CA ALA A 200 3.29 6.58 -2.30
C ALA A 200 4.71 7.05 -2.65
N ALA A 201 4.84 8.14 -3.42
CA ALA A 201 6.13 8.76 -3.71
C ALA A 201 6.80 9.33 -2.45
N PHE A 202 6.04 10.01 -1.60
CA PHE A 202 6.53 10.53 -0.31
C PHE A 202 7.07 9.42 0.59
N ALA A 203 6.32 8.31 0.71
CA ALA A 203 6.71 7.19 1.57
C ALA A 203 8.05 6.53 1.16
N SER A 204 8.39 6.56 -0.14
CA SER A 204 9.60 5.94 -0.67
C SER A 204 10.79 6.90 -0.76
N VAL A 205 10.54 8.18 -1.10
CA VAL A 205 11.63 9.14 -1.35
C VAL A 205 12.00 9.93 -0.10
N CYS A 206 11.03 10.54 0.59
CA CYS A 206 11.29 11.45 1.70
C CYS A 206 10.43 11.14 2.94
N PRO A 207 10.51 9.90 3.49
CA PRO A 207 9.65 9.47 4.59
C PRO A 207 9.82 10.29 5.87
N ASN A 208 10.94 10.99 6.04
CA ASN A 208 11.25 11.76 7.24
C ASN A 208 10.88 13.25 7.13
N ASN A 209 10.56 13.76 5.94
CA ASN A 209 10.23 15.17 5.75
C ASN A 209 8.76 15.46 6.09
N LEU A 210 8.41 15.33 7.37
CA LEU A 210 7.05 15.51 7.88
C LEU A 210 6.52 16.95 7.73
N PHE A 211 7.39 17.92 7.46
CA PHE A 211 7.02 19.31 7.25
C PHE A 211 6.16 19.51 6.00
N LEU A 212 6.40 18.74 4.93
CA LEU A 212 5.56 18.75 3.72
C LEU A 212 4.12 18.31 4.01
N ILE A 213 3.96 17.33 4.91
CA ILE A 213 2.65 16.85 5.36
C ILE A 213 1.97 17.90 6.21
N GLY A 214 2.70 18.52 7.14
CA GLY A 214 2.13 19.53 8.04
C GLY A 214 1.57 20.76 7.33
N ARG A 215 2.20 21.20 6.23
CA ARG A 215 1.70 22.32 5.39
C ARG A 215 0.35 22.01 4.75
N ASN A 216 0.11 20.74 4.37
CA ASN A 216 -1.04 20.32 3.60
C ASN A 216 -2.02 19.44 4.42
N PHE A 217 -1.80 19.28 5.73
CA PHE A 217 -2.44 18.26 6.57
C PHE A 217 -3.97 18.26 6.44
N ARG A 218 -4.62 19.41 6.63
CA ARG A 218 -6.08 19.53 6.54
C ARG A 218 -6.62 19.10 5.18
N LYS A 219 -5.99 19.56 4.10
CA LYS A 219 -6.36 19.20 2.72
C LYS A 219 -6.17 17.71 2.46
N LEU A 220 -5.08 17.13 2.94
CA LEU A 220 -4.80 15.68 2.81
C LEU A 220 -5.85 14.84 3.57
N CYS A 221 -6.22 15.25 4.78
CA CYS A 221 -7.28 14.59 5.54
C CYS A 221 -8.65 14.71 4.86
N GLU A 222 -9.00 15.90 4.36
CA GLU A 222 -10.29 16.13 3.69
C GLU A 222 -10.42 15.38 2.36
N THR A 223 -9.32 15.25 1.61
CA THR A 223 -9.30 14.50 0.34
C THR A 223 -9.18 12.99 0.52
N LEU A 224 -8.72 12.51 1.69
CA LEU A 224 -8.46 11.10 1.97
C LEU A 224 -9.62 10.16 1.60
N PRO A 225 -10.91 10.45 1.92
CA PRO A 225 -12.02 9.57 1.56
C PRO A 225 -12.18 9.35 0.05
N ASP A 226 -11.77 10.32 -0.76
CA ASP A 226 -11.90 10.30 -2.23
C ASP A 226 -10.67 9.73 -2.95
N VAL A 227 -9.59 9.43 -2.21
CA VAL A 227 -8.38 8.80 -2.75
C VAL A 227 -8.66 7.34 -3.10
N GLU A 228 -7.96 6.80 -4.10
CA GLU A 228 -8.01 5.37 -4.43
C GLU A 228 -7.52 4.48 -3.28
N GLU A 229 -8.00 3.24 -3.19
CA GLU A 229 -7.87 2.40 -2.00
C GLU A 229 -6.40 2.14 -1.59
N TRP A 230 -5.52 1.95 -2.58
CA TRP A 230 -4.08 1.78 -2.33
C TRP A 230 -3.44 3.05 -1.80
N GLY A 231 -3.85 4.21 -2.33
CA GLY A 231 -3.41 5.52 -1.86
C GLY A 231 -3.94 5.84 -0.46
N GLN A 232 -5.18 5.43 -0.13
CA GLN A 232 -5.77 5.61 1.19
C GLN A 232 -4.95 4.95 2.28
N ILE A 233 -4.53 3.69 2.09
CA ILE A 233 -3.75 2.93 3.08
C ILE A 233 -2.42 3.65 3.38
N VAL A 234 -1.70 4.04 2.32
CA VAL A 234 -0.41 4.74 2.45
C VAL A 234 -0.60 6.12 3.10
N LEU A 235 -1.60 6.87 2.65
CA LEU A 235 -1.88 8.21 3.17
C LEU A 235 -2.32 8.18 4.63
N ILE A 236 -3.16 7.22 5.05
CA ILE A 236 -3.51 6.99 6.46
C ILE A 236 -2.24 6.80 7.29
N GLY A 237 -1.32 5.94 6.84
CA GLY A 237 -0.07 5.69 7.55
C GLY A 237 0.79 6.95 7.71
N ILE A 238 0.92 7.74 6.64
CA ILE A 238 1.68 8.99 6.66
C ILE A 238 1.04 10.04 7.59
N ILE A 239 -0.27 10.23 7.49
CA ILE A 239 -1.00 11.20 8.30
C ILE A 239 -0.95 10.80 9.77
N LEU A 240 -1.16 9.52 10.08
CA LEU A 240 -1.05 9.00 11.45
C LEU A 240 0.35 9.22 12.01
N ARG A 241 1.40 8.89 11.24
CA ARG A 241 2.79 9.14 11.63
C ARG A 241 3.04 10.62 11.91
N TYR A 242 2.52 11.51 11.06
CA TYR A 242 2.64 12.96 11.27
C TYR A 242 1.92 13.44 12.54
N VAL A 243 0.70 12.97 12.82
CA VAL A 243 -0.07 13.37 14.03
C VAL A 243 0.63 12.89 15.29
N ILE A 244 1.05 11.63 15.33
CA ILE A 244 1.85 11.09 16.44
C ILE A 244 3.14 11.89 16.58
N ALA A 245 3.76 12.26 15.46
CA ALA A 245 5.01 12.98 15.49
C ALA A 245 4.92 14.40 16.06
N ARG A 246 3.83 15.09 15.78
CA ARG A 246 3.63 16.49 16.17
C ARG A 246 2.95 16.65 17.52
N HIS A 247 2.00 15.78 17.83
CA HIS A 247 1.09 15.92 18.98
C HIS A 247 1.22 14.77 19.99
N GLY A 248 1.95 13.72 19.64
CA GLY A 248 2.12 12.53 20.46
C GLY A 248 0.88 11.64 20.54
N LEU A 249 0.89 10.73 21.51
CA LEU A 249 -0.22 9.82 21.75
C LEU A 249 -1.34 10.50 22.54
N VAL A 250 -2.57 10.07 22.28
CA VAL A 250 -3.77 10.58 22.97
C VAL A 250 -3.84 9.98 24.37
N LYS A 251 -3.93 10.82 25.41
CA LYS A 251 -3.99 10.38 26.82
C LYS A 251 -5.17 9.45 27.10
N GLU A 252 -6.31 9.73 26.48
CA GLU A 252 -7.55 8.97 26.64
C GLU A 252 -7.59 7.67 25.79
N SER A 253 -6.54 7.40 25.01
CA SER A 253 -6.47 6.21 24.16
C SER A 253 -6.11 4.95 24.96
N MET A 254 -6.38 3.79 24.35
CA MET A 254 -5.96 2.51 24.93
C MET A 254 -4.44 2.40 25.06
N MET A 255 -3.67 3.01 24.14
CA MET A 255 -2.21 2.97 24.19
C MET A 255 -1.64 3.66 25.44
N MET A 256 -2.36 4.65 25.99
CA MET A 256 -1.96 5.36 27.22
C MET A 256 -2.61 4.79 28.49
N SER A 257 -3.72 4.04 28.38
CA SER A 257 -4.35 3.39 29.53
C SER A 257 -3.44 2.43 30.28
N PHE A 258 -2.47 1.84 29.59
CA PHE A 258 -1.46 0.98 30.19
C PHE A 258 -0.40 1.77 30.98
N CYS A 259 -0.42 3.10 30.92
CA CYS A 259 0.49 3.99 31.66
C CYS A 259 -0.14 4.73 32.85
N SER A 260 -1.46 4.62 33.09
CA SER A 260 -2.14 5.40 34.14
C SER A 260 -3.00 4.59 35.12
N SER A 261 -2.99 3.25 35.05
CA SER A 261 -3.82 2.44 35.96
C SER A 261 -3.16 2.25 37.33
N LYS A 262 -3.03 3.34 38.09
CA LYS A 262 -3.09 3.41 39.56
C LYS A 262 -3.01 4.89 39.92
N ASP A 263 -4.18 5.48 40.13
CA ASP A 263 -4.45 6.48 41.17
C ASP A 263 -5.67 7.28 40.76
N TYR A 264 -6.83 6.92 41.31
CA TYR A 264 -7.85 7.87 41.77
C TYR A 264 -8.80 7.12 42.71
N ASN A 265 -8.40 7.01 43.98
CA ASN A 265 -9.33 7.01 45.11
C ASN A 265 -8.77 8.04 46.11
N SER A 266 -9.22 9.28 45.98
CA SER A 266 -8.99 10.30 47.00
C SER A 266 -10.34 10.88 47.41
N GLU A 267 -11.03 10.16 48.28
CA GLU A 267 -11.95 10.77 49.24
C GLU A 267 -11.37 10.59 50.64
N ASN A 268 -11.16 11.73 51.31
CA ASN A 268 -11.19 11.98 52.75
C ASN A 268 -10.29 11.18 53.72
N GLY A 269 -9.51 11.92 54.53
CA GLY A 269 -9.20 11.51 55.91
C GLY A 269 -7.78 11.80 56.38
N ARG A 270 -7.65 12.64 57.41
CA ARG A 270 -6.44 12.84 58.23
C ARG A 270 -6.09 11.57 59.03
N PRO A 271 -4.86 11.47 59.57
CA PRO A 271 -4.22 10.21 59.96
C PRO A 271 -4.57 9.79 61.40
N ASP A 272 -4.61 8.48 61.67
CA ASP A 272 -4.08 7.94 62.94
C ASP A 272 -3.93 6.40 62.97
N SER A 273 -2.72 6.01 63.42
CA SER A 273 -2.35 4.84 64.24
C SER A 273 -2.48 3.38 63.75
N SER A 274 -1.30 2.74 63.66
CA SER A 274 -0.95 1.32 63.92
C SER A 274 -1.51 0.27 62.94
N PHE A 275 -0.77 -0.72 62.43
CA PHE A 275 0.26 -1.55 63.04
C PHE A 275 1.13 -2.19 61.94
N THR A 276 2.40 -2.41 62.27
CA THR A 276 3.52 -2.84 61.44
C THR A 276 3.47 -4.31 60.98
N LEU A 277 3.97 -4.58 59.76
CA LEU A 277 4.99 -5.61 59.51
C LEU A 277 5.93 -5.13 58.40
N LYS A 278 7.21 -4.95 58.76
CA LYS A 278 8.34 -4.71 57.86
C LYS A 278 8.98 -6.06 57.54
N ASP A 279 9.27 -6.30 56.27
CA ASP A 279 10.57 -6.78 55.77
C ASP A 279 10.60 -6.49 54.25
N SER A 280 11.24 -5.37 53.87
CA SER A 280 12.58 -5.29 53.26
C SER A 280 12.56 -5.60 51.75
N THR A 281 12.32 -4.57 50.92
CA THR A 281 13.32 -3.97 49.99
C THR A 281 13.85 -4.97 48.97
N ASP A 282 13.39 -4.96 47.71
CA ASP A 282 13.75 -3.92 46.74
C ASP A 282 12.74 -3.89 45.58
N GLY A 283 11.84 -2.89 45.55
CA GLY A 283 10.76 -2.83 44.56
C GLY A 283 10.02 -1.51 44.65
N SER A 284 10.08 -0.71 43.57
CA SER A 284 9.08 0.31 43.17
C SER A 284 9.58 1.19 42.01
N VAL A 285 10.85 1.15 41.61
CA VAL A 285 11.36 2.05 40.55
C VAL A 285 11.23 1.45 39.14
N ASN A 286 11.13 0.13 38.98
CA ASN A 286 11.13 -0.53 37.67
C ASN A 286 9.78 -0.62 36.93
N SER A 287 8.62 -0.44 37.59
CA SER A 287 7.31 -0.53 36.91
C SER A 287 6.97 0.76 36.16
N MET A 288 7.17 1.93 36.79
CA MET A 288 6.92 3.23 36.16
C MET A 288 7.87 3.53 34.98
N VAL A 289 9.10 3.01 35.04
CA VAL A 289 10.09 3.15 33.95
C VAL A 289 9.70 2.28 32.75
N CYS A 290 9.27 1.04 32.97
CA CYS A 290 8.92 0.07 31.92
C CYS A 290 7.64 0.46 31.13
N GLU A 291 6.68 1.11 31.79
CA GLU A 291 5.40 1.49 31.21
C GLU A 291 5.49 2.75 30.33
N SER A 292 6.27 3.75 30.76
CA SER A 292 6.67 4.89 29.93
C SER A 292 7.49 4.43 28.72
N GLU A 293 8.28 3.37 28.87
CA GLU A 293 9.15 2.83 27.82
C GLU A 293 8.35 2.17 26.68
N MET A 294 7.24 1.47 26.95
CA MET A 294 6.41 0.87 25.90
C MET A 294 5.71 1.92 25.03
N ALA A 295 5.10 2.95 25.64
CA ALA A 295 4.49 4.04 24.89
C ALA A 295 5.54 4.81 24.07
N ASN A 296 6.73 5.02 24.64
CA ASN A 296 7.87 5.60 23.92
C ASN A 296 8.37 4.69 22.79
N VAL A 297 8.39 3.37 22.96
CA VAL A 297 8.76 2.39 21.93
C VAL A 297 7.74 2.38 20.80
N VAL A 298 6.45 2.37 21.09
CA VAL A 298 5.38 2.46 20.09
C VAL A 298 5.47 3.79 19.35
N MET A 299 5.57 4.89 20.08
CA MET A 299 5.74 6.22 19.48
C MET A 299 6.99 6.25 18.58
N ARG A 300 8.15 5.78 19.05
CA ARG A 300 9.38 5.65 18.25
C ARG A 300 9.22 4.75 17.03
N SER A 301 8.45 3.67 17.13
CA SER A 301 8.19 2.77 15.98
C SER A 301 7.44 3.47 14.86
N TYR A 302 6.53 4.39 15.18
CA TYR A 302 5.88 5.25 14.19
C TYR A 302 6.84 6.33 13.65
N PHE A 303 7.71 6.88 14.49
CA PHE A 303 8.69 7.90 14.08
C PHE A 303 9.81 7.37 13.19
N GLU A 304 10.38 6.20 13.48
CA GLU A 304 11.57 5.67 12.81
C GLU A 304 11.23 4.88 11.53
N GLY A 305 9.96 4.49 11.37
CA GLY A 305 9.47 3.69 10.24
C GLY A 305 9.72 2.18 10.43
N PRO A 306 9.01 1.32 9.67
CA PRO A 306 9.01 -0.13 9.90
C PRO A 306 10.40 -0.79 9.72
N ASP A 307 11.25 -0.27 8.83
CA ASP A 307 12.52 -0.91 8.48
C ASP A 307 13.63 -0.73 9.54
N LYS A 308 13.58 0.38 10.31
CA LYS A 308 14.59 0.69 11.35
C LYS A 308 14.29 0.06 12.70
N TYR A 309 13.02 -0.20 12.99
CA TYR A 309 12.58 -0.81 14.24
C TYR A 309 13.00 -2.28 14.36
N LEU A 310 12.88 -3.07 13.29
CA LEU A 310 13.23 -4.50 13.31
C LEU A 310 14.75 -4.75 13.34
N SER A 311 15.56 -3.75 12.98
CA SER A 311 17.00 -3.88 12.84
C SER A 311 17.78 -3.52 14.13
N ARG A 312 17.13 -3.04 15.19
CA ARG A 312 17.76 -2.76 16.48
C ARG A 312 17.30 -3.73 17.57
N SER A 313 18.16 -4.71 17.87
CA SER A 313 18.19 -5.33 19.19
C SER A 313 18.88 -4.36 20.15
N SER A 314 18.22 -4.00 21.24
CA SER A 314 18.72 -3.20 22.37
C SER A 314 18.82 -1.66 22.20
N LEU A 315 18.46 -1.04 23.33
CA LEU A 315 18.24 0.37 23.60
C LEU A 315 19.50 1.22 23.42
N GLU A 316 19.82 1.64 22.20
CA GLU A 316 20.81 2.72 22.01
C GLU A 316 20.11 4.08 22.01
N LYS A 317 20.47 4.91 23.01
CA LYS A 317 20.09 6.33 23.12
C LYS A 317 20.60 7.09 21.88
N ALA A 318 19.75 7.25 20.88
CA ALA A 318 19.96 8.24 19.83
C ALA A 318 19.59 9.63 20.36
N SER A 319 20.58 10.51 20.39
CA SER A 319 20.46 11.93 20.71
C SER A 319 19.81 12.71 19.57
N SER A 320 18.64 13.29 19.81
CA SER A 320 18.18 14.57 19.25
C SER A 320 17.04 15.10 20.13
N ASP A 321 16.94 16.42 20.25
CA ASP A 321 16.00 17.17 21.11
C ASP A 321 14.54 16.72 20.95
N TRP A 322 14.04 15.86 21.84
CA TRP A 322 12.60 15.55 21.91
C TRP A 322 12.17 15.32 23.35
N ASP A 323 11.15 16.08 23.78
CA ASP A 323 10.52 15.91 25.08
C ASP A 323 9.64 14.64 25.08
N PRO A 324 9.93 13.61 25.89
CA PRO A 324 9.17 12.35 25.95
C PRO A 324 7.75 12.49 26.54
N THR A 325 7.26 13.72 26.67
CA THR A 325 6.09 14.12 27.46
C THR A 325 4.99 14.79 26.63
N CYS A 326 5.16 14.90 25.31
CA CYS A 326 4.13 15.47 24.45
C CYS A 326 2.97 14.47 24.33
N PHE A 327 2.00 14.62 25.21
CA PHE A 327 0.75 13.87 25.20
C PHE A 327 -0.38 14.85 24.87
N THR A 328 -1.23 14.47 23.93
CA THR A 328 -2.36 15.30 23.52
C THR A 328 -3.67 14.76 24.11
N SER A 329 -4.64 15.64 24.35
CA SER A 329 -6.03 15.22 24.54
C SER A 329 -6.72 15.15 23.18
N ALA A 330 -7.47 14.08 22.91
CA ALA A 330 -8.29 13.99 21.70
C ALA A 330 -9.43 15.03 21.69
N ILE A 331 -9.82 15.53 22.86
CA ILE A 331 -10.91 16.51 23.01
C ILE A 331 -10.42 17.93 22.70
N GLU A 332 -9.14 18.21 22.94
CA GLU A 332 -8.58 19.56 22.77
C GLU A 332 -7.92 19.74 21.40
N ASN A 333 -7.36 18.67 20.83
CA ASN A 333 -6.57 18.78 19.61
C ASN A 333 -7.40 18.64 18.33
N GLU A 334 -7.46 19.74 17.58
CA GLU A 334 -8.23 19.83 16.34
C GLU A 334 -7.70 18.92 15.23
N ASP A 335 -6.37 18.71 15.14
CA ASP A 335 -5.78 17.85 14.11
C ASP A 335 -6.15 16.37 14.33
N VAL A 336 -6.18 15.92 15.59
CA VAL A 336 -6.63 14.57 15.96
C VAL A 336 -8.11 14.39 15.61
N LYS A 337 -8.96 15.39 15.90
CA LYS A 337 -10.38 15.35 15.54
C LYS A 337 -10.59 15.27 14.03
N ILE A 338 -9.85 16.04 13.25
CA ILE A 338 -9.91 16.02 11.79
C ILE A 338 -9.53 14.63 11.27
N LEU A 339 -8.42 14.06 11.74
CA LEU A 339 -7.99 12.72 11.36
C LEU A 339 -9.09 11.70 11.63
N MET A 340 -9.63 11.69 12.84
CA MET A 340 -10.69 10.77 13.27
C MET A 340 -11.98 10.93 12.46
N LYS A 341 -12.37 12.17 12.14
CA LYS A 341 -13.53 12.47 11.30
C LYS A 341 -13.35 11.94 9.89
N CYS A 342 -12.17 12.09 9.31
CA CYS A 342 -11.87 11.67 7.94
C CYS A 342 -11.67 10.15 7.81
N THR A 343 -11.21 9.45 8.86
CA THR A 343 -11.06 7.98 8.85
C THR A 343 -12.32 7.23 9.23
N SER A 344 -13.27 7.87 9.92
CA SER A 344 -14.55 7.25 10.29
C SER A 344 -15.33 6.64 9.11
N PRO A 345 -15.51 7.30 7.93
CA PRO A 345 -16.20 6.68 6.79
C PRO A 345 -15.42 5.50 6.20
N LEU A 346 -14.09 5.48 6.34
CA LEU A 346 -13.22 4.44 5.79
C LEU A 346 -13.36 3.10 6.51
N LEU A 347 -13.90 3.09 7.73
CA LEU A 347 -14.26 1.86 8.44
C LEU A 347 -15.28 1.01 7.67
N TRP A 348 -16.07 1.62 6.79
CA TRP A 348 -17.06 0.90 5.96
C TRP A 348 -16.62 0.77 4.50
N SER A 349 -15.32 0.89 4.23
CA SER A 349 -14.76 0.65 2.89
C SER A 349 -14.94 -0.81 2.45
N ARG A 350 -15.03 -1.03 1.14
CA ARG A 350 -15.09 -2.37 0.54
C ARG A 350 -13.76 -3.12 0.65
N ASN A 351 -12.66 -2.40 0.82
CA ASN A 351 -11.33 -2.99 0.91
C ASN A 351 -10.96 -3.27 2.38
N SER A 352 -10.72 -4.54 2.71
CA SER A 352 -10.35 -4.96 4.07
C SER A 352 -9.09 -4.28 4.59
N ALA A 353 -8.12 -3.97 3.73
CA ALA A 353 -6.89 -3.30 4.12
C ALA A 353 -7.14 -1.83 4.53
N VAL A 354 -8.05 -1.13 3.84
CA VAL A 354 -8.45 0.24 4.19
C VAL A 354 -9.17 0.25 5.54
N VAL A 355 -10.10 -0.68 5.74
CA VAL A 355 -10.84 -0.80 7.02
C VAL A 355 -9.89 -1.11 8.17
N LEU A 356 -8.92 -2.00 7.99
CA LEU A 356 -7.90 -2.30 9.01
C LEU A 356 -7.00 -1.09 9.30
N ALA A 357 -6.58 -0.34 8.27
CA ALA A 357 -5.80 0.88 8.46
C ALA A 357 -6.59 1.94 9.25
N ALA A 358 -7.86 2.17 8.90
CA ALA A 358 -8.75 3.06 9.61
C ALA A 358 -9.02 2.58 11.05
N ALA A 359 -9.29 1.29 11.26
CA ALA A 359 -9.46 0.71 12.59
C ALA A 359 -8.19 0.88 13.44
N GLY A 360 -7.01 0.77 12.84
CA GLY A 360 -5.73 1.05 13.47
C GLY A 360 -5.62 2.51 13.95
N VAL A 361 -5.98 3.49 13.12
CA VAL A 361 -6.03 4.90 13.54
C VAL A 361 -6.93 5.08 14.74
N HIS A 362 -8.15 4.55 14.69
CA HIS A 362 -9.10 4.67 15.79
C HIS A 362 -8.61 3.95 17.05
N TRP A 363 -7.96 2.79 16.92
CA TRP A 363 -7.38 2.08 18.05
C TRP A 363 -6.29 2.87 18.79
N ILE A 364 -5.46 3.61 18.04
CA ILE A 364 -4.31 4.33 18.57
C ILE A 364 -4.72 5.73 19.06
N MET A 365 -5.60 6.42 18.33
CA MET A 365 -5.91 7.84 18.55
C MET A 365 -7.28 8.10 19.19
N ALA A 366 -8.23 7.15 19.15
CA ALA A 366 -9.55 7.40 19.71
C ALA A 366 -9.58 7.26 21.25
N PRO A 367 -10.44 8.02 21.94
CA PRO A 367 -10.80 7.74 23.33
C PRO A 367 -11.43 6.34 23.45
N LYS A 368 -11.19 5.66 24.59
CA LYS A 368 -11.73 4.32 24.86
C LYS A 368 -13.23 4.17 24.60
N GLY A 369 -14.02 5.20 24.93
CA GLY A 369 -15.47 5.19 24.76
C GLY A 369 -15.92 5.06 23.30
N GLU A 370 -15.08 5.49 22.35
CA GLU A 370 -15.39 5.47 20.92
C GLU A 370 -14.92 4.20 20.20
N LEU A 371 -14.13 3.35 20.84
CA LEU A 371 -13.61 2.11 20.25
C LEU A 371 -14.69 1.10 19.88
N ARG A 372 -15.89 1.19 20.48
CA ARG A 372 -17.03 0.33 20.07
C ARG A 372 -17.38 0.51 18.59
N ARG A 373 -17.01 1.64 17.98
CA ARG A 373 -17.25 1.92 16.56
C ARG A 373 -16.46 1.01 15.60
N ILE A 374 -15.30 0.49 16.00
CA ILE A 374 -14.48 -0.37 15.12
C ILE A 374 -15.00 -1.81 15.05
N VAL A 375 -15.79 -2.25 16.03
CA VAL A 375 -16.19 -3.67 16.18
C VAL A 375 -17.04 -4.16 15.01
N LYS A 376 -18.16 -3.49 14.72
CA LYS A 376 -19.07 -3.90 13.63
C LYS A 376 -18.38 -3.92 12.26
N PRO A 377 -17.59 -2.90 11.87
CA PRO A 377 -16.74 -2.95 10.68
C PRO A 377 -15.85 -4.19 10.58
N LEU A 378 -15.13 -4.53 11.65
CA LEU A 378 -14.21 -5.67 11.66
C LEU A 378 -14.95 -7.00 11.55
N LEU A 379 -16.07 -7.15 12.26
CA LEU A 379 -16.91 -8.35 12.18
C LEU A 379 -17.53 -8.51 10.78
N PHE A 380 -17.93 -7.41 10.14
CA PHE A 380 -18.44 -7.43 8.77
C PHE A 380 -17.41 -7.99 7.77
N LEU A 381 -16.12 -7.65 7.94
CA LEU A 381 -15.05 -8.19 7.08
C LEU A 381 -14.87 -9.71 7.21
N LEU A 382 -15.29 -10.34 8.30
CA LEU A 382 -15.21 -11.79 8.45
C LEU A 382 -16.08 -12.51 7.40
N ARG A 383 -17.10 -11.84 6.87
CA ARG A 383 -17.99 -12.37 5.82
C ARG A 383 -17.42 -12.23 4.40
N SER A 384 -16.23 -11.64 4.25
CA SER A 384 -15.56 -11.45 2.97
C SER A 384 -14.76 -12.70 2.52
N SER A 385 -13.60 -12.51 1.89
CA SER A 385 -12.74 -13.60 1.41
C SER A 385 -12.07 -14.37 2.56
N ASN A 386 -11.73 -15.65 2.32
CA ASN A 386 -11.00 -16.47 3.30
C ASN A 386 -9.63 -15.87 3.66
N ALA A 387 -8.92 -15.29 2.67
CA ALA A 387 -7.63 -14.65 2.89
C ALA A 387 -7.76 -13.40 3.79
N SER A 388 -8.75 -12.55 3.52
CA SER A 388 -9.05 -11.38 4.36
C SER A 388 -9.47 -11.79 5.77
N ARG A 389 -10.28 -12.85 5.91
CA ARG A 389 -10.78 -13.34 7.20
C ARG A 389 -9.65 -13.70 8.16
N TYR A 390 -8.63 -14.41 7.69
CA TYR A 390 -7.47 -14.77 8.51
C TYR A 390 -6.76 -13.53 9.08
N VAL A 391 -6.47 -12.54 8.22
CA VAL A 391 -5.77 -11.31 8.61
C VAL A 391 -6.61 -10.50 9.59
N VAL A 392 -7.91 -10.40 9.36
CA VAL A 392 -8.84 -9.67 10.24
C VAL A 392 -8.94 -10.36 11.60
N LEU A 393 -9.07 -11.70 11.66
CA LEU A 393 -9.09 -12.45 12.92
C LEU A 393 -7.79 -12.28 13.71
N ARG A 394 -6.63 -12.26 13.04
CA ARG A 394 -5.35 -11.97 13.70
C ARG A 394 -5.34 -10.58 14.34
N ASN A 395 -5.84 -9.56 13.65
CA ASN A 395 -5.95 -8.21 14.20
C ASN A 395 -6.96 -8.15 15.37
N ILE A 396 -8.13 -8.78 15.22
CA ILE A 396 -9.12 -8.89 16.30
C ILE A 396 -8.52 -9.60 17.51
N GLN A 397 -7.74 -10.66 17.31
CA GLN A 397 -7.06 -11.35 18.40
C GLN A 397 -6.14 -10.40 19.19
N VAL A 398 -5.36 -9.56 18.50
CA VAL A 398 -4.51 -8.55 19.16
C VAL A 398 -5.39 -7.59 19.96
N PHE A 399 -6.49 -7.10 19.41
CA PHE A 399 -7.41 -6.21 20.13
C PHE A 399 -8.09 -6.91 21.32
N ALA A 400 -8.51 -8.16 21.17
CA ALA A 400 -9.18 -8.95 22.21
C ALA A 400 -8.25 -9.31 23.36
N LYS A 401 -6.94 -9.54 23.10
CA LYS A 401 -5.94 -9.71 24.17
C LYS A 401 -5.81 -8.47 25.06
N VAL A 402 -6.01 -7.29 24.48
CA VAL A 402 -5.83 -6.00 25.15
C VAL A 402 -7.13 -5.54 25.83
N LEU A 403 -8.27 -5.69 25.16
CA LEU A 403 -9.59 -5.29 25.65
C LEU A 403 -10.65 -6.36 25.29
N PRO A 404 -10.74 -7.46 26.04
CA PRO A 404 -11.66 -8.56 25.72
C PRO A 404 -13.13 -8.14 25.72
N SER A 405 -13.49 -7.21 26.62
CA SER A 405 -14.86 -6.69 26.76
C SER A 405 -15.40 -6.00 25.50
N LEU A 406 -14.52 -5.60 24.57
CA LEU A 406 -14.90 -4.97 23.31
C LEU A 406 -15.64 -5.94 22.37
N PHE A 407 -15.28 -7.23 22.40
CA PHE A 407 -15.84 -8.27 21.53
C PHE A 407 -16.75 -9.26 22.28
N ALA A 408 -16.79 -9.19 23.62
CA ALA A 408 -17.58 -10.10 24.45
C ALA A 408 -19.07 -10.14 24.10
N SER A 409 -19.68 -9.05 23.65
CA SER A 409 -21.10 -9.03 23.22
C SER A 409 -21.34 -9.67 21.85
N HIS A 410 -20.28 -10.05 21.14
CA HIS A 410 -20.32 -10.56 19.76
C HIS A 410 -19.64 -11.93 19.64
N PHE A 411 -19.65 -12.73 20.71
CA PHE A 411 -18.98 -14.04 20.72
C PHE A 411 -19.51 -15.00 19.65
N GLU A 412 -20.79 -14.90 19.29
CA GLU A 412 -21.43 -15.76 18.27
C GLU A 412 -20.82 -15.60 16.88
N ASP A 413 -20.34 -14.40 16.51
CA ASP A 413 -19.69 -14.17 15.21
C ASP A 413 -18.34 -14.93 15.09
N PHE A 414 -17.82 -15.47 16.20
CA PHE A 414 -16.57 -16.26 16.25
C PHE A 414 -16.81 -17.78 16.31
N PHE A 415 -18.05 -18.26 16.23
CA PHE A 415 -18.31 -19.69 16.17
C PHE A 415 -17.70 -20.35 14.93
N ILE A 416 -17.34 -21.62 15.06
CA ILE A 416 -16.60 -22.34 14.05
C ILE A 416 -17.56 -22.80 12.95
N SER A 417 -17.20 -22.55 11.69
CA SER A 417 -17.88 -23.15 10.56
C SER A 417 -17.14 -24.40 10.08
N SER A 418 -17.86 -25.40 9.59
CA SER A 418 -17.26 -26.62 9.04
C SER A 418 -16.30 -26.33 7.87
N THR A 419 -16.62 -25.31 7.07
CA THR A 419 -15.85 -24.81 5.92
C THR A 419 -14.59 -24.03 6.28
N ASP A 420 -14.37 -23.69 7.55
CA ASP A 420 -13.19 -22.94 7.98
C ASP A 420 -11.92 -23.81 7.91
N SER A 421 -10.80 -23.19 7.50
CA SER A 421 -9.49 -23.84 7.56
C SER A 421 -9.05 -24.03 9.01
N TYR A 422 -8.18 -24.99 9.27
CA TYR A 422 -7.64 -25.27 10.61
C TYR A 422 -7.10 -24.02 11.31
N GLN A 423 -6.38 -23.17 10.57
CA GLN A 423 -5.82 -21.92 11.09
C GLN A 423 -6.89 -20.93 11.55
N ILE A 424 -8.00 -20.83 10.82
CA ILE A 424 -9.13 -19.96 11.19
C ILE A 424 -9.85 -20.52 12.41
N LYS A 425 -10.04 -21.85 12.48
CA LYS A 425 -10.65 -22.52 13.62
C LYS A 425 -9.85 -22.29 14.90
N SER A 426 -8.54 -22.53 14.86
CA SER A 426 -7.63 -22.26 15.99
C SER A 426 -7.72 -20.79 16.46
N LEU A 427 -7.71 -19.84 15.54
CA LEU A 427 -7.85 -18.41 15.87
C LEU A 427 -9.19 -18.07 16.54
N LYS A 428 -10.29 -18.59 16.00
CA LYS A 428 -11.63 -18.39 16.56
C LYS A 428 -11.72 -18.93 17.99
N LEU A 429 -11.18 -20.13 18.24
CA LEU A 429 -11.13 -20.71 19.59
C LEU A 429 -10.29 -19.88 20.56
N GLU A 430 -9.12 -19.43 20.12
CA GLU A 430 -8.27 -18.54 20.93
C GLU A 430 -9.00 -17.25 21.28
N ILE A 431 -9.71 -16.63 20.32
CA ILE A 431 -10.50 -15.42 20.58
C ILE A 431 -11.66 -15.72 21.54
N LEU A 432 -12.42 -16.80 21.33
CA LEU A 432 -13.52 -17.22 22.22
C LEU A 432 -13.03 -17.43 23.66
N SER A 433 -11.84 -18.00 23.85
CA SER A 433 -11.25 -18.18 25.17
C SER A 433 -10.91 -16.86 25.87
N LEU A 434 -10.55 -15.82 25.11
CA LEU A 434 -10.20 -14.51 25.64
C LEU A 434 -11.43 -13.69 26.03
N ILE A 435 -12.51 -13.80 25.26
CA ILE A 435 -13.71 -12.95 25.42
C ILE A 435 -14.80 -13.58 26.29
N ALA A 436 -14.57 -14.79 26.82
CA ALA A 436 -15.55 -15.52 27.61
C ALA A 436 -15.92 -14.77 28.90
N THR A 437 -17.21 -14.54 29.10
CA THR A 437 -17.79 -14.00 30.34
C THR A 437 -18.69 -15.03 31.01
N GLU A 438 -19.08 -14.79 32.27
CA GLU A 438 -19.99 -15.68 33.01
C GLU A 438 -21.31 -15.94 32.27
N SER A 439 -21.80 -14.96 31.50
CA SER A 439 -23.03 -15.11 30.70
C SER A 439 -22.84 -15.90 29.42
N SER A 440 -21.66 -15.87 28.81
CA SER A 440 -21.40 -16.51 27.51
C SER A 440 -20.76 -17.90 27.63
N ILE A 441 -20.20 -18.23 28.80
CA ILE A 441 -19.38 -19.43 28.99
C ILE A 441 -20.14 -20.73 28.66
N SER A 442 -21.44 -20.81 28.99
CA SER A 442 -22.26 -22.01 28.71
C SER A 442 -22.38 -22.27 27.20
N SER A 443 -22.64 -21.23 26.41
CA SER A 443 -22.74 -21.34 24.95
C SER A 443 -21.38 -21.61 24.30
N ILE A 444 -20.33 -20.95 24.80
CA ILE A 444 -18.96 -21.16 24.31
C ILE A 444 -18.49 -22.60 24.61
N PHE A 445 -18.82 -23.14 25.79
CA PHE A 445 -18.44 -24.50 26.16
C PHE A 445 -19.15 -25.56 25.30
N GLN A 446 -20.43 -25.35 24.96
CA GLN A 446 -21.13 -26.21 24.00
C GLN A 446 -20.44 -26.23 22.64
N GLU A 447 -20.00 -25.08 22.14
CA GLU A 447 -19.26 -24.99 20.88
C GLU A 447 -17.92 -25.75 20.93
N PHE A 448 -17.16 -25.63 22.04
CA PHE A 448 -15.93 -26.40 22.25
C PHE A 448 -16.16 -27.91 22.24
N GLN A 449 -17.27 -28.39 22.84
CA GLN A 449 -17.64 -29.79 22.80
C GLN A 449 -17.93 -30.25 21.37
N VAL A 450 -18.76 -29.52 20.63
CA VAL A 450 -19.10 -29.84 19.24
C VAL A 450 -17.84 -29.91 18.37
N PHE A 451 -16.90 -28.98 18.56
CA PHE A 451 -15.63 -29.01 17.84
C PHE A 451 -14.77 -30.23 18.21
N SER A 452 -14.69 -30.60 19.48
CA SER A 452 -13.92 -31.77 19.93
C SER A 452 -14.46 -33.09 19.38
N PHE A 453 -15.76 -33.19 19.09
CA PHE A 453 -16.37 -34.38 18.48
C PHE A 453 -16.27 -34.41 16.94
N SER A 454 -15.92 -33.28 16.31
CA SER A 454 -15.78 -33.16 14.85
C SER A 454 -14.34 -33.31 14.35
N LEU A 455 -13.37 -33.39 15.26
CA LEU A 455 -11.99 -33.83 15.02
C LEU A 455 -11.92 -35.36 15.01
#